data_AF-A0A535BN12-F1
#
_entry.id   AF-A0A535BN12-F1
#
_cell.length_a   1.000
_cell.length_b   1.000
_cell.length_c   1.000
_cell.angle_alpha   90.00
_cell.angle_beta   90.00
_cell.angle_gamma   90.00
#
_symmetry.space_group_name_H-M   'P 1'
#
loop_
_entity.id
_entity.type
_entity.pdbx_description
1 polymer ?
#
loop_
_entity_poly.entity_id
_entity_poly.type
_entity_poly.pdbx_seq_one_letter_code
_entity_poly.pdbx_strand_id
1 'polypeptide(L)' 'AKKFIEAGNLGGKGSPTHKAAVVGDTVGDPFKDTAGPSLHILVKLLSTITLVIAPLLIP' A
#
# COMPACT_ATOMS: atom_id res chain seq x y z
N ALA A 1 -7.39 -6.52 -10.04
CA ALA A 1 -6.93 -7.07 -11.34
C ALA A 1 -6.69 -8.59 -11.29
N LYS A 2 -5.73 -9.08 -10.50
CA LYS A 2 -5.44 -10.53 -10.38
C LYS A 2 -6.66 -11.39 -10.04
N LYS A 3 -7.41 -11.07 -8.98
CA LYS A 3 -8.63 -11.80 -8.57
C LYS A 3 -9.72 -11.85 -9.65
N PHE A 4 -9.79 -10.83 -10.51
CA PHE A 4 -10.75 -10.78 -11.61
C PHE A 4 -10.40 -11.76 -12.73
N ILE A 5 -9.11 -11.90 -13.04
CA ILE A 5 -8.62 -12.89 -14.02
C ILE A 5 -8.72 -14.31 -13.45
N GLU A 6 -8.52 -14.47 -12.14
CA GLU A 6 -8.69 -15.75 -11.45
C GLU A 6 -10.14 -16.25 -11.42
N ALA A 7 -11.12 -15.35 -11.58
CA ALA A 7 -12.55 -15.67 -11.66
C ALA A 7 -12.99 -16.20 -13.04
N GLY A 8 -12.06 -16.33 -14.00
CA GLY A 8 -12.32 -16.87 -15.34
C GLY A 8 -12.33 -15.82 -16.46
N ASN A 9 -12.25 -14.53 -16.12
CA ASN A 9 -12.18 -13.49 -17.14
C ASN A 9 -10.77 -13.42 -17.76
N LEU A 10 -10.69 -13.09 -19.05
CA LEU A 10 -9.42 -12.87 -19.79
C LEU A 10 -8.47 -14.08 -19.80
N GLY A 11 -9.01 -15.29 -19.90
CA GLY A 11 -8.25 -16.53 -20.07
C GLY A 11 -8.04 -17.35 -18.79
N GLY A 12 -8.45 -16.85 -17.63
CA GLY A 12 -8.43 -17.62 -16.39
C GLY A 12 -7.02 -17.85 -15.80
N LYS A 13 -6.95 -18.68 -14.75
CA LYS A 13 -5.69 -19.05 -14.08
C LYS A 13 -4.74 -19.78 -15.03
N GLY A 14 -3.47 -19.41 -15.01
CA GLY A 14 -2.42 -20.01 -15.87
C GLY A 14 -2.30 -19.37 -17.26
N SER A 15 -3.20 -18.45 -17.62
CA SER A 15 -3.07 -17.67 -18.85
C SER A 15 -1.90 -16.66 -18.79
N PRO A 16 -1.39 -16.19 -19.95
CA PRO A 16 -0.38 -15.13 -20.00
C PRO A 16 -0.81 -13.87 -19.24
N THR A 17 -2.10 -13.53 -19.32
CA THR A 17 -2.72 -12.41 -18.61
C THR A 17 -2.68 -12.59 -17.09
N HIS A 18 -2.91 -13.82 -16.60
CA HIS A 18 -2.81 -14.14 -15.18
C HIS A 18 -1.39 -13.97 -14.67
N LYS A 19 -0.39 -14.43 -15.42
CA LYS A 19 1.03 -14.26 -15.06
C LYS A 19 1.42 -12.79 -14.93
N ALA A 20 1.00 -11.95 -15.88
CA ALA A 20 1.25 -10.50 -15.81
C ALA A 20 0.55 -9.85 -14.61
N ALA A 21 -0.69 -10.26 -14.30
CA ALA A 21 -1.43 -9.75 -13.15
C ALA A 21 -0.85 -10.21 -11.80
N VAL A 22 -0.22 -11.39 -11.74
CA VAL A 22 0.51 -11.86 -10.56
C VAL A 22 1.74 -10.99 -10.32
N VAL A 23 2.53 -10.68 -11.36
CA VAL A 23 3.70 -9.81 -11.23
C VAL A 23 3.29 -8.42 -10.74
N GLY A 24 2.23 -7.84 -11.31
CA GLY A 24 1.72 -6.55 -10.86
C GLY A 24 1.24 -6.55 -9.40
N ASP A 25 0.62 -7.64 -8.94
CA ASP A 25 0.21 -7.80 -7.53
C ASP A 25 1.44 -7.90 -6.62
N THR A 26 2.43 -8.73 -6.96
CA THR A 26 3.67 -8.89 -6.18
C THR A 26 4.47 -7.58 -6.05
N VAL A 27 4.53 -6.77 -7.12
CA VAL A 27 5.16 -5.45 -7.04
C VAL A 27 4.33 -4.48 -6.21
N GLY A 28 3.00 -4.58 -6.26
CA GLY A 28 2.07 -3.70 -5.54
C GLY A 28 1.89 -4.03 -4.05
N ASP A 29 2.10 -5.29 -3.63
CA ASP A 29 1.93 -5.75 -2.25
C ASP A 29 2.76 -4.93 -1.24
N PRO A 30 4.07 -4.68 -1.45
CA PRO A 30 4.85 -3.84 -0.54
C PRO A 30 4.30 -2.41 -0.42
N PHE A 31 3.83 -1.82 -1.52
CA PHE A 31 3.33 -0.44 -1.50
C PHE A 31 1.99 -0.30 -0.81
N LYS A 32 1.06 -1.24 -1.05
CA LYS A 32 -0.29 -1.15 -0.49
C LYS A 32 -0.37 -1.67 0.95
N ASP A 33 0.36 -2.73 1.29
CA ASP A 33 0.24 -3.40 2.59
C ASP A 33 1.28 -2.93 3.61
N THR A 34 2.43 -2.42 3.17
CA THR A 34 3.49 -1.92 4.07
C THR A 34 3.59 -0.40 4.01
N ALA A 35 3.94 0.17 2.85
CA ALA A 35 4.21 1.61 2.75
C ALA A 35 2.95 2.46 3.01
N GLY A 36 1.79 2.05 2.48
CA GLY A 36 0.52 2.76 2.67
C GLY A 36 0.15 2.97 4.15
N PRO A 37 0.01 1.90 4.96
CA PRO A 37 -0.25 2.02 6.39
C PRO A 37 0.85 2.78 7.15
N SER A 38 2.13 2.58 6.80
CA SER A 38 3.25 3.27 7.46
C SER A 38 3.20 4.79 7.27
N LEU A 39 2.81 5.28 6.10
CA LEU A 39 2.70 6.73 5.84
C LEU A 39 1.58 7.39 6.65
N HIS A 40 0.44 6.72 6.84
CA HIS A 40 -0.63 7.23 7.69
C HIS A 40 -0.18 7.38 9.15
N ILE A 41 0.55 6.40 9.66
CA ILE A 41 1.09 6.44 11.02
C ILE A 41 2.17 7.52 11.13
N LEU A 42 3.06 7.64 10.15
CA LEU A 42 4.11 8.65 10.13
C LEU A 42 3.54 10.08 10.27
N VAL A 43 2.51 10.42 9.49
CA VAL A 43 1.87 11.74 9.56
C VAL A 43 1.22 11.98 10.92
N LYS A 44 0.54 10.98 11.48
CA LYS A 44 -0.05 11.09 12.82
C LYS A 44 1.01 11.30 13.90
N LEU A 45 2.10 10.53 13.86
CA LEU A 45 3.17 10.63 14.84
C LEU A 45 3.89 11.97 14.73
N LEU A 46 4.19 12.44 13.52
CA LEU A 46 4.80 13.75 13.32
C LEU A 46 3.92 14.87 13.89
N SER A 47 2.60 14.82 13.66
CA SER A 47 1.66 15.79 14.25
C SER A 47 1.65 15.74 15.78
N THR A 48 1.61 14.54 16.38
CA THR A 48 1.64 14.39 17.85
C THR A 48 2.94 14.91 18.45
N ILE A 49 4.08 14.55 17.86
CA ILE A 49 5.40 15.04 18.30
C ILE A 49 5.47 16.55 18.19
N THR A 50 4.98 17.12 17.08
CA THR A 50 4.95 18.58 16.88
C THR A 50 4.12 19.27 17.96
N LEU A 51 2.94 18.75 18.31
CA LEU A 51 2.11 19.33 19.36
C LEU A 51 2.74 19.25 20.75
N VAL A 52 3.46 18.16 21.05
CA VAL A 52 4.17 18.00 22.32
C VAL A 52 5.37 18.95 22.43
N ILE A 53 6.09 19.16 21.33
CA ILE A 53 7.29 20.02 21.29
C ILE A 53 6.94 21.51 21.15
N ALA A 54 5.79 21.86 20.56
CA ALA A 54 5.34 23.25 20.36
C ALA A 54 5.47 24.17 21.61
N PRO A 55 4.99 23.79 22.81
CA PRO A 55 5.13 24.65 24.01
C PRO A 55 6.56 24.75 24.55
N LEU A 56 7.50 23.92 24.10
CA LEU A 56 8.92 24.03 24.44
C LEU A 56 9.69 24.96 23.50
N LEU A 57 9.18 25.20 22.29
CA LEU A 57 9.82 26.05 21.27
C LEU A 57 9.30 27.48 21.23
N ILE A 58 8.09 27.72 21.75
CA ILE A 58 7.53 29.07 21.88
C ILE A 58 7.90 29.57 23.29
N PRO A 59 8.70 30.66 23.42
CA PRO A 59 9.10 31.21 24.72
C PRO A 59 7.94 31.82 25.51
#